data_AF-A0A6A5VW00-F1
#
_entry.id   AF-A0A6A5VW00-F1
#
_cell.length_a   1.000
_cell.length_b   1.000
_cell.length_c   1.000
_cell.angle_alpha   90.00
_cell.angle_beta   90.00
_cell.angle_gamma   90.00
#
_symmetry.space_group_name_H-M   'P 1'
#
loop_
_entity.id
_entity.type
_entity.pdbx_description
1 polymer ?
#
loop_
_entity_poly.entity_id
_entity_poly.type
_entity_poly.pdbx_seq_one_letter_code
_entity_poly.pdbx_strand_id
1 'polypeptide(L)'
;MHFPSWPTPDNLVPCFLSLEIYKEDVKELAMVLFKVEVDWIADVFQVVHHNGMVQIIPHSEFTLKGVLDDDVVAVFGAKIHSAIAECPVRARELAEGKRRTECVSMTFSKDEGTISLTMGLETGVLIQNKLNSKITT
;
A
#
# COMPACT_ATOMS: atom_id res chain seq x y z
N MET A 1 23.95 -10.62 0.95
CA MET A 1 22.92 -11.66 0.73
C MET A 1 22.87 -11.93 -0.76
N HIS A 2 22.69 -13.18 -1.18
CA HIS A 2 22.47 -13.52 -2.59
C HIS A 2 20.98 -13.70 -2.79
N PHE A 3 20.34 -12.81 -3.55
CA PHE A 3 18.91 -12.94 -3.84
C PHE A 3 18.68 -13.96 -4.96
N PRO A 4 17.58 -14.74 -4.92
CA PRO A 4 17.25 -15.65 -6.01
C PRO A 4 16.93 -14.82 -7.27
N SER A 5 17.63 -15.10 -8.36
CA SER A 5 17.31 -14.54 -9.68
C SER A 5 16.15 -15.33 -10.27
N TRP A 6 14.92 -14.90 -10.02
CA TRP A 6 13.77 -15.45 -10.75
C TRP A 6 13.83 -14.91 -12.19
N PRO A 7 13.63 -15.75 -13.22
CA PRO A 7 13.60 -15.29 -14.60
C PRO A 7 12.32 -14.49 -14.83
N THR A 8 12.38 -13.20 -14.49
CA THR A 8 11.47 -12.18 -14.99
C THR A 8 12.19 -11.47 -16.14
N PRO A 9 11.47 -10.85 -17.09
CA PRO A 9 12.08 -10.15 -18.22
C PRO A 9 13.22 -9.19 -17.82
N ASP A 10 13.14 -8.64 -16.60
CA ASP A 10 14.10 -7.67 -16.06
C ASP A 10 14.91 -8.20 -14.85
N ASN A 11 14.79 -9.49 -14.47
CA ASN A 11 15.40 -10.10 -13.27
C ASN A 11 15.10 -9.38 -11.92
N LEU A 12 14.06 -8.54 -11.86
CA LEU A 12 13.70 -7.79 -10.68
C LEU A 12 12.44 -8.39 -10.04
N VAL A 13 12.62 -9.09 -8.92
CA VAL A 13 11.51 -9.61 -8.11
C VAL A 13 11.07 -8.53 -7.12
N PRO A 14 9.82 -8.07 -7.15
CA PRO A 14 9.32 -7.17 -6.13
C PRO A 14 9.26 -7.87 -4.77
N CYS A 15 9.57 -7.14 -3.71
CA CYS A 15 9.32 -7.54 -2.34
C CYS A 15 7.96 -6.98 -1.90
N PHE A 16 7.22 -7.79 -1.13
CA PHE A 16 5.97 -7.41 -0.53
C PHE A 16 6.15 -7.27 0.99
N LEU A 17 5.77 -6.11 1.52
CA LEU A 17 5.67 -5.85 2.95
C LEU A 17 4.20 -5.61 3.29
N SER A 18 3.66 -6.42 4.19
CA SER A 18 2.30 -6.27 4.71
C SER A 18 2.34 -5.71 6.12
N LEU A 19 1.53 -4.70 6.37
CA LEU A 19 1.36 -4.06 7.66
C LEU A 19 -0.08 -4.28 8.10
N GLU A 20 -0.27 -5.05 9.17
CA GLU A 20 -1.56 -5.16 9.83
C GLU A 20 -1.90 -3.81 10.47
N ILE A 21 -3.13 -3.35 10.29
CA ILE A 21 -3.63 -2.10 10.84
C ILE A 21 -4.87 -2.39 11.69
N TYR A 22 -5.02 -1.62 12.78
CA TYR A 22 -6.21 -1.73 13.61
C TYR A 22 -7.43 -1.21 12.85
N LYS A 23 -8.61 -1.80 13.14
CA LYS A 23 -9.86 -1.41 12.49
C LYS A 23 -10.19 0.07 12.71
N GLU A 24 -9.78 0.63 13.84
CA GLU A 24 -9.98 2.04 14.21
C GLU A 24 -9.21 2.98 13.28
N ASP A 25 -8.07 2.52 12.74
CA ASP A 25 -7.19 3.33 11.87
C ASP A 25 -7.59 3.26 10.39
N VAL A 26 -8.48 2.32 10.02
CA VAL A 26 -8.90 2.10 8.62
C VAL A 26 -9.44 3.39 7.99
N LYS A 27 -10.31 4.11 8.69
CA LYS A 27 -10.93 5.33 8.17
C LYS A 27 -9.90 6.44 7.94
N GLU A 28 -9.00 6.66 8.90
CA GLU A 28 -7.97 7.68 8.80
C GLU A 28 -6.97 7.36 7.69
N LEU A 29 -6.48 6.12 7.63
CA LEU A 29 -5.52 5.68 6.62
C LEU A 29 -6.12 5.70 5.21
N ALA A 30 -7.38 5.28 5.05
CA ALA A 30 -8.09 5.39 3.78
C ALA A 30 -8.18 6.84 3.29
N MET A 31 -8.47 7.77 4.20
CA MET A 31 -8.56 9.19 3.86
C MET A 31 -7.18 9.77 3.51
N VAL A 32 -6.15 9.53 4.32
CA VAL A 32 -4.83 10.12 4.10
C VAL A 32 -4.17 9.56 2.84
N LEU A 33 -4.22 8.25 2.61
CA LEU A 33 -3.56 7.59 1.48
C LEU A 33 -4.36 7.65 0.17
N PHE A 34 -5.68 7.46 0.23
CA PHE A 34 -6.50 7.29 -0.98
C PHE A 34 -7.45 8.46 -1.25
N LYS A 35 -7.60 9.41 -0.30
CA LYS A 35 -8.59 10.49 -0.35
C LYS A 35 -10.02 9.95 -0.48
N VAL A 36 -10.28 8.91 0.30
CA VAL A 36 -11.53 8.16 0.32
C VAL A 36 -12.05 8.10 1.75
N GLU A 37 -13.31 8.46 1.95
CA GLU A 37 -14.00 8.25 3.22
C GLU A 37 -14.59 6.83 3.23
N VAL A 38 -14.40 6.13 4.34
CA VAL A 38 -14.89 4.77 4.53
C VAL A 38 -15.70 4.73 5.82
N ASP A 39 -16.92 4.23 5.72
CA ASP A 39 -17.79 3.98 6.87
C ASP A 39 -18.43 2.59 6.77
N TRP A 40 -18.56 1.91 7.92
CA TRP A 40 -19.29 0.65 8.03
C TRP A 40 -20.68 0.92 8.62
N ILE A 41 -21.71 0.80 7.79
CA ILE A 41 -23.09 1.15 8.15
C ILE A 41 -24.01 0.03 7.68
N ALA A 42 -24.90 -0.47 8.55
CA ALA A 42 -25.89 -1.48 8.19
C ALA A 42 -25.33 -2.70 7.44
N ASP A 43 -24.19 -3.21 7.92
CA ASP A 43 -23.46 -4.36 7.38
C ASP A 43 -22.93 -4.20 5.93
N VAL A 44 -22.72 -2.96 5.49
CA VAL A 44 -22.04 -2.65 4.23
C VAL A 44 -20.97 -1.57 4.42
N PHE A 45 -19.94 -1.57 3.57
CA PHE A 45 -19.04 -0.41 3.46
C PHE A 45 -19.66 0.63 2.55
N GLN A 46 -19.74 1.85 3.05
CA GLN A 46 -19.95 3.05 2.25
C GLN A 46 -18.58 3.68 1.98
N VAL A 47 -18.20 3.73 0.70
CA VAL A 47 -16.92 4.27 0.25
C VAL A 47 -17.19 5.52 -0.59
N VAL A 48 -16.79 6.68 -0.08
CA VAL A 48 -17.02 7.97 -0.75
C VAL A 48 -15.70 8.50 -1.29
N HIS A 49 -15.61 8.64 -2.60
CA HIS A 49 -14.45 9.20 -3.28
C HIS A 49 -14.54 10.72 -3.34
N HIS A 50 -13.40 11.41 -3.40
CA HIS A 50 -13.32 12.88 -3.50
C HIS A 50 -14.15 13.52 -4.64
N ASN A 51 -14.46 12.76 -5.70
CA ASN A 51 -15.27 13.23 -6.83
C ASN A 51 -16.79 13.09 -6.57
N GLY A 52 -17.20 12.70 -5.36
CA GLY A 52 -18.58 12.48 -4.96
C GLY A 52 -19.13 11.10 -5.33
N MET A 53 -18.35 10.24 -5.99
CA MET A 53 -18.78 8.87 -6.27
C MET A 53 -18.90 8.08 -4.97
N VAL A 54 -20.06 7.46 -4.76
CA VAL A 54 -20.34 6.59 -3.61
C VAL A 54 -20.42 5.16 -4.08
N GLN A 55 -19.64 4.26 -3.47
CA GLN A 55 -19.75 2.83 -3.66
C GLN A 55 -20.34 2.20 -2.40
N ILE A 56 -21.32 1.32 -2.58
CA ILE A 56 -21.89 0.51 -1.51
C ILE A 56 -21.39 -0.91 -1.72
N ILE A 57 -20.63 -1.41 -0.76
CA ILE A 57 -19.92 -2.68 -0.88
C ILE A 57 -20.53 -3.67 0.11
N PRO A 58 -21.33 -4.64 -0.36
CA PRO A 58 -22.00 -5.62 0.49
C PRO A 58 -21.07 -6.75 0.94
N HIS A 59 -19.83 -6.76 0.48
CA HIS A 59 -18.85 -7.79 0.80
C HIS A 59 -18.11 -7.47 2.09
N SER A 60 -17.64 -8.53 2.75
CA SER A 60 -16.87 -8.43 4.00
C SER A 60 -15.48 -7.85 3.80
N GLU A 61 -14.99 -7.69 2.58
CA GLU A 61 -13.63 -7.20 2.30
C GLU A 61 -13.62 -6.28 1.07
N PHE A 62 -12.82 -5.21 1.12
CA PHE A 62 -12.58 -4.30 0.02
C PHE A 62 -11.13 -3.87 -0.07
N THR A 63 -10.66 -3.59 -1.30
CA THR A 63 -9.28 -3.14 -1.54
C THR A 63 -9.24 -1.80 -2.26
N LEU A 64 -8.58 -0.83 -1.64
CA LEU A 64 -8.21 0.45 -2.23
C LEU A 64 -6.81 0.36 -2.88
N LYS A 65 -6.67 0.97 -4.05
CA LYS A 65 -5.43 1.09 -4.81
C LYS A 65 -5.32 2.48 -5.41
N GLY A 66 -4.10 2.88 -5.78
CA GLY A 66 -3.87 4.14 -6.48
C GLY A 66 -3.56 5.30 -5.53
N VAL A 67 -2.36 5.29 -4.96
CA VAL A 67 -1.84 6.32 -4.04
C VAL A 67 -0.94 7.30 -4.79
N LEU A 68 -0.89 8.57 -4.37
CA LEU A 68 0.06 9.55 -4.91
C LEU A 68 1.41 9.45 -4.18
N ASP A 69 2.51 9.71 -4.87
CA ASP A 69 3.85 9.67 -4.27
C ASP A 69 3.97 10.59 -3.03
N ASP A 70 3.38 11.79 -3.10
CA ASP A 70 3.36 12.73 -1.96
C ASP A 70 2.60 12.16 -0.74
N ASP A 71 1.52 11.41 -0.97
CA ASP A 71 0.76 10.76 0.10
C ASP A 71 1.56 9.58 0.70
N VAL A 72 2.31 8.84 -0.11
CA VAL A 72 3.25 7.80 0.37
C VAL A 72 4.32 8.42 1.26
N VAL A 73 4.92 9.54 0.83
CA VAL A 73 5.94 10.25 1.62
C VAL A 73 5.37 10.78 2.93
N ALA A 74 4.15 11.33 2.90
CA ALA A 74 3.50 11.87 4.10
C ALA A 74 3.24 10.79 5.17
N VAL A 75 2.83 9.59 4.76
CA VAL A 75 2.47 8.50 5.70
C VAL A 75 3.67 7.64 6.08
N PHE A 76 4.47 7.22 5.12
CA PHE A 76 5.55 6.24 5.34
C PHE A 76 6.95 6.85 5.34
N GLY A 77 7.06 8.13 4.98
CA GLY A 77 8.34 8.82 4.87
C GLY A 77 9.10 8.52 3.57
N ALA A 78 10.11 9.35 3.31
CA ALA A 78 10.89 9.31 2.09
C ALA A 78 11.59 7.96 1.83
N LYS A 79 12.00 7.22 2.88
CA LYS A 79 12.70 5.94 2.72
C LYS A 79 11.81 4.87 2.09
N ILE A 80 10.55 4.76 2.51
CA ILE A 80 9.61 3.79 1.94
C ILE A 80 9.24 4.20 0.52
N HIS A 81 9.01 5.49 0.29
CA HIS A 81 8.78 6.03 -1.05
C HIS A 81 9.94 5.69 -2.02
N SER A 82 11.20 5.89 -1.62
CA SER A 82 12.36 5.49 -2.43
C SER A 82 12.38 3.99 -2.74
N ALA A 83 12.04 3.14 -1.76
CA ALA A 83 11.98 1.69 -1.96
C ALA A 83 10.89 1.29 -2.99
N ILE A 84 9.75 1.99 -2.98
CA ILE A 84 8.68 1.81 -3.98
C ILE A 84 9.13 2.33 -5.35
N ALA A 85 9.83 3.46 -5.41
CA ALA A 85 10.34 4.03 -6.66
C ALA A 85 11.34 3.11 -7.38
N GLU A 86 12.09 2.31 -6.63
CA GLU A 86 12.99 1.25 -7.15
C GLU A 86 12.23 0.01 -7.65
N CYS A 87 10.93 -0.10 -7.39
CA CYS A 87 10.13 -1.23 -7.83
C CYS A 87 9.91 -1.19 -9.36
N PRO A 88 10.12 -2.32 -10.08
CA PRO A 88 9.82 -2.40 -11.52
C PRO A 88 8.37 -2.09 -11.84
N VAL A 89 7.46 -2.41 -10.92
CA VAL A 89 6.03 -2.11 -11.07
C VAL A 89 5.82 -0.59 -11.14
N ARG A 90 6.46 0.18 -10.26
CA ARG A 90 6.39 1.65 -10.29
C ARG A 90 7.03 2.23 -11.56
N ALA A 91 8.18 1.70 -11.97
CA ALA A 91 8.82 2.11 -13.22
C ALA A 91 7.91 1.91 -14.44
N ARG A 92 7.23 0.77 -14.53
CA ARG A 92 6.25 0.49 -15.59
C ARG A 92 5.04 1.42 -15.51
N GLU A 93 4.48 1.65 -14.33
CA GLU A 93 3.37 2.60 -14.14
C GLU A 93 3.72 4.01 -14.64
N LEU A 94 4.93 4.49 -14.34
CA LEU A 94 5.40 5.79 -14.81
C LEU A 94 5.56 5.80 -16.34
N ALA A 95 6.07 4.73 -16.94
CA ALA A 95 6.16 4.58 -18.39
C ALA A 95 4.77 4.56 -19.07
N GLU A 96 3.76 4.02 -18.39
CA GLU A 96 2.34 4.05 -18.81
C GLU A 96 1.65 5.41 -18.54
N GLY A 97 2.36 6.39 -17.95
CA GLY A 97 1.82 7.70 -17.60
C GLY A 97 0.93 7.72 -16.35
N LYS A 98 0.94 6.66 -15.53
CA LYS A 98 0.15 6.57 -14.29
C LYS A 98 0.80 7.39 -13.18
N ARG A 99 0.14 8.47 -12.78
CA ARG A 99 0.57 9.31 -11.65
C ARG A 99 0.38 8.62 -10.30
N ARG A 100 -0.72 7.87 -10.14
CA ARG A 100 -1.02 7.11 -8.93
C ARG A 100 -0.43 5.71 -9.04
N THR A 101 0.17 5.22 -7.96
CA THR A 101 0.77 3.89 -7.89
C THR A 101 -0.17 2.86 -7.26
N GLU A 102 -0.15 1.65 -7.81
CA GLU A 102 -0.75 0.46 -7.20
C GLU A 102 0.26 -0.33 -6.34
N CYS A 103 1.52 0.12 -6.26
CA CYS A 103 2.52 -0.44 -5.36
C CYS A 103 2.16 -0.24 -3.88
N VAL A 104 1.16 0.58 -3.58
CA VAL A 104 0.52 0.69 -2.27
C VAL A 104 -0.96 0.34 -2.43
N SER A 105 -1.41 -0.64 -1.66
CA SER A 105 -2.81 -1.01 -1.57
C SER A 105 -3.22 -1.17 -0.11
N MET A 106 -4.48 -0.95 0.16
CA MET A 106 -5.07 -1.18 1.48
C MET A 106 -6.27 -2.09 1.31
N THR A 107 -6.25 -3.23 1.97
CA THR A 107 -7.36 -4.18 2.04
C THR A 107 -7.94 -4.11 3.44
N PHE A 108 -9.26 -4.02 3.57
CA PHE A 108 -9.91 -3.98 4.87
C PHE A 108 -11.23 -4.72 4.86
N SER A 109 -11.56 -5.23 6.04
CA SER A 109 -12.80 -5.90 6.37
C SER A 109 -13.41 -5.26 7.62
N LYS A 110 -14.50 -5.84 8.14
CA LYS A 110 -15.14 -5.36 9.36
C LYS A 110 -14.19 -5.35 10.57
N ASP A 111 -13.28 -6.31 10.63
CA ASP A 111 -12.51 -6.62 11.84
C ASP A 111 -11.01 -6.38 11.68
N GLU A 112 -10.51 -6.32 10.45
CA GLU A 112 -9.08 -6.21 10.15
C GLU A 112 -8.81 -5.28 8.97
N GLY A 113 -7.59 -4.75 8.92
CA GLY A 113 -7.07 -4.09 7.74
C GLY A 113 -5.61 -4.45 7.52
N THR A 114 -5.18 -4.35 6.28
CA THR A 114 -3.80 -4.56 5.86
C THR A 114 -3.40 -3.53 4.82
N ILE A 115 -2.24 -2.92 5.02
CA ILE A 115 -1.57 -2.14 3.98
C ILE A 115 -0.47 -3.01 3.38
N SER A 116 -0.53 -3.19 2.07
CA SER A 116 0.48 -3.92 1.30
C SER A 116 1.33 -2.94 0.51
N LEU A 117 2.64 -3.05 0.67
CA LEU A 117 3.66 -2.25 -0.01
C LEU A 117 4.49 -3.16 -0.93
N THR A 118 4.58 -2.79 -2.19
CA THR A 118 5.39 -3.45 -3.21
C THR A 118 6.63 -2.60 -3.48
N MET A 119 7.82 -3.15 -3.24
CA MET A 119 9.08 -2.39 -3.25
C MET A 119 10.25 -3.19 -3.83
N GLY A 120 11.37 -2.53 -4.08
CA GLY A 120 12.62 -3.19 -4.45
C GLY A 120 13.10 -4.16 -3.34
N LEU A 121 13.56 -5.35 -3.74
CA LEU A 121 13.94 -6.43 -2.81
C LEU A 121 15.05 -6.04 -1.84
N GLU A 122 16.11 -5.42 -2.34
CA GLU A 122 17.27 -5.04 -1.52
C GLU A 122 16.86 -4.02 -0.45
N THR A 123 16.17 -2.96 -0.85
CA THR A 123 15.70 -1.92 0.07
C THR A 123 14.63 -2.45 1.02
N GLY A 124 13.77 -3.37 0.56
CA GLY A 124 12.80 -4.08 1.40
C GLY A 124 13.45 -4.85 2.55
N VAL A 125 14.54 -5.58 2.29
CA VAL A 125 15.31 -6.26 3.34
C VAL A 125 15.93 -5.27 4.31
N LEU A 126 16.45 -4.14 3.83
CA LEU A 126 16.98 -3.08 4.71
C LEU A 126 15.90 -2.42 5.58
N ILE A 127 14.66 -2.38 5.11
CA ILE A 127 13.51 -1.90 5.89
C ILE A 127 13.15 -2.94 6.96
N GLN A 128 13.01 -4.21 6.57
CA GLN A 128 12.71 -5.31 7.48
C GLN A 128 13.71 -5.39 8.64
N ASN A 129 15.01 -5.35 8.34
CA ASN A 129 16.06 -5.40 9.37
C ASN A 129 15.97 -4.24 10.37
N LYS A 130 15.63 -3.03 9.89
CA LYS A 130 15.44 -1.88 10.77
C LYS A 130 14.20 -2.03 11.66
N LEU A 131 13.10 -2.52 11.13
CA LEU A 131 11.88 -2.76 11.91
C LEU A 131 12.14 -3.82 13.00
N ASN A 132 12.78 -4.94 12.64
CA ASN A 132 13.11 -5.99 13.59
C ASN A 132 14.08 -5.54 14.69
N SER A 133 15.07 -4.70 14.36
CA SER A 133 16.02 -4.16 15.34
C SER A 133 15.37 -3.25 16.40
N LYS A 134 14.20 -2.68 16.11
CA LYS A 134 13.47 -1.81 17.04
C LYS A 134 12.52 -2.56 17.97
N ILE A 135 12.20 -3.82 17.66
CA ILE A 135 11.32 -4.66 18.48
C ILE A 135 12.11 -5.34 19.62
N THR A 136 13.45 -5.37 19.53
CA THR A 136 14.33 -6.02 20.52
C THR A 136 14.87 -5.08 21.61
N THR A 137 14.22 -3.92 21.84
CA THR A 137 14.58 -2.97 22.92
C THR A 137 13.39 -2.73 23.82
#